data_AF-A0A451AMN7-F1
#
_entry.id   AF-A0A451AMN7-F1
#
_cell.length_a   1.000
_cell.length_b   1.000
_cell.length_c   1.000
_cell.angle_alpha   90.00
_cell.angle_beta   90.00
_cell.angle_gamma   90.00
#
_symmetry.space_group_name_H-M   'P 1'
#
loop_
_entity.id
_entity.type
_entity.pdbx_description
1 polymer ?
#
loop_
_entity_poly.entity_id
_entity_poly.type
_entity_poly.pdbx_seq_one_letter_code
_entity_poly.pdbx_strand_id
1 'polypeptide(L)' 'MYDSDLSAEKWALIEHHFEPKDNRCAESRHDKRIIVNAILYISKTGAQ' A
#
# COMPACT_ATOMS: atom_id res chain seq x y z
N MET A 1 5.16 12.00 3.25
CA MET A 1 5.17 10.75 2.47
C MET A 1 6.22 9.85 3.12
N TYR A 2 5.93 8.57 3.39
CA TYR A 2 6.88 7.66 4.06
C TYR A 2 8.00 7.26 3.10
N ASP A 3 9.25 7.25 3.58
CA ASP A 3 10.42 6.84 2.81
C ASP A 3 10.50 5.30 2.76
N SER A 4 9.69 4.68 1.90
CA SER A 4 9.72 3.23 1.66
C SER A 4 10.53 2.92 0.39
N ASP A 5 11.21 1.76 0.37
CA ASP A 5 11.92 1.26 -0.82
C ASP A 5 10.98 0.64 -1.88
N LEU A 6 9.68 1.00 -1.82
CA LEU A 6 8.65 0.53 -2.71
C LEU A 6 8.62 1.40 -3.98
N SER A 7 9.43 1.01 -4.96
CA SER A 7 9.42 1.62 -6.29
C SER A 7 8.06 1.45 -6.97
N ALA A 8 7.80 2.28 -7.99
CA ALA A 8 6.59 2.17 -8.80
C ALA A 8 6.46 0.79 -9.47
N GLU A 9 7.56 0.20 -9.90
CA GLU A 9 7.60 -1.14 -10.51
C GLU A 9 7.18 -2.22 -9.52
N LYS A 10 7.70 -2.17 -8.28
CA LYS A 10 7.29 -3.11 -7.22
C LYS A 10 5.83 -2.91 -6.81
N TRP A 11 5.35 -1.67 -6.81
CA TRP A 11 3.95 -1.36 -6.55
C TRP A 11 3.03 -2.00 -7.60
N ALA A 12 3.37 -1.87 -8.89
CA ALA A 12 2.59 -2.44 -9.99
C ALA A 12 2.40 -3.96 -9.87
N LEU A 13 3.37 -4.67 -9.26
CA LEU A 13 3.26 -6.12 -9.02
C LEU A 13 2.20 -6.48 -7.97
N ILE A 14 1.85 -5.59 -7.05
CA ILE A 14 0.94 -5.86 -5.93
C ILE A 14 -0.36 -5.05 -5.97
N GLU A 15 -0.43 -4.01 -6.78
CA GLU A 15 -1.57 -3.08 -6.86
C GLU A 15 -2.90 -3.82 -7.11
N HIS A 16 -2.88 -4.80 -8.01
CA HIS A 16 -4.04 -5.61 -8.38
C HIS A 16 -4.65 -6.41 -7.21
N HIS A 17 -3.91 -6.65 -6.13
CA HIS A 17 -4.45 -7.28 -4.92
C HIS A 17 -5.38 -6.37 -4.12
N PHE A 18 -5.32 -5.06 -4.37
CA PHE A 18 -6.14 -4.08 -3.68
C PHE A 18 -7.37 -3.65 -4.48
N GLU A 19 -7.52 -4.18 -5.70
CA GLU A 19 -8.74 -3.99 -6.49
C GLU A 19 -9.89 -4.77 -5.85
N PRO A 20 -11.07 -4.14 -5.69
CA PRO A 20 -12.23 -4.83 -5.14
C PRO A 20 -12.64 -5.99 -6.06
N LYS A 21 -12.67 -7.20 -5.51
CA LYS A 21 -13.16 -8.39 -6.25
C LYS A 21 -14.66 -8.36 -6.52
N ASP A 22 -15.40 -7.53 -5.78
CA ASP A 22 -16.85 -7.45 -5.85
C ASP A 22 -17.29 -5.99 -5.65
N ASN A 23 -18.20 -5.51 -6.51
CA ASN A 23 -18.73 -4.15 -6.49
C ASN A 23 -19.62 -3.85 -5.27
N ARG A 24 -19.92 -4.86 -4.44
CA ARG A 24 -20.65 -4.69 -3.18
C ARG A 24 -19.80 -4.06 -2.08
N CYS A 25 -18.48 -4.00 -2.25
CA CYS A 25 -17.61 -3.36 -1.28
C CYS A 25 -17.61 -1.84 -1.48
N ALA A 26 -17.75 -1.09 -0.39
CA ALA A 26 -17.63 0.36 -0.43
C ALA A 26 -16.24 0.75 -0.96
N GLU A 27 -16.19 1.79 -1.79
CA GLU A 27 -14.93 2.33 -2.30
C GLU A 27 -13.99 2.66 -1.13
N SER A 28 -12.73 2.28 -1.28
CA SER A 28 -11.76 2.54 -0.23
C SER A 28 -11.44 4.03 -0.16
N ARG A 29 -11.71 4.66 0.99
CA ARG A 29 -11.45 6.09 1.23
C ARG A 29 -9.96 6.45 1.32
N HIS A 30 -9.07 5.45 1.38
CA HIS A 30 -7.65 5.63 1.61
C HIS A 30 -6.83 5.08 0.46
N ASP A 31 -5.82 5.85 0.06
CA ASP A 31 -4.80 5.40 -0.89
C ASP A 31 -4.01 4.23 -0.28
N LYS A 32 -4.13 3.08 -0.93
CA LYS A 32 -3.52 1.82 -0.50
C LYS A 32 -2.00 1.90 -0.54
N ARG A 33 -1.43 2.66 -1.48
CA ARG A 33 0.01 2.84 -1.60
C ARG A 33 0.58 3.57 -0.39
N ILE A 34 -0.15 4.56 0.14
CA ILE A 34 0.25 5.28 1.35
C ILE A 34 0.30 4.33 2.55
N ILE A 35 -0.72 3.48 2.70
CA ILE A 35 -0.79 2.50 3.81
C ILE A 35 0.36 1.50 3.72
N VAL A 36 0.59 0.92 2.53
CA VAL A 36 1.68 -0.06 2.33
C VAL A 36 3.04 0.58 2.55
N ASN A 37 3.25 1.81 2.08
CA ASN A 37 4.49 2.55 2.34
C ASN A 37 4.72 2.78 3.84
N ALA A 38 3.68 3.11 4.60
CA ALA A 38 3.76 3.26 6.05
C ALA A 38 4.17 1.95 6.75
N ILE A 39 3.55 0.83 6.38
CA ILE A 39 3.86 -0.50 6.92
C ILE A 39 5.32 -0.86 6.62
N LEU A 40 5.76 -0.72 5.37
CA LEU A 40 7.12 -1.04 4.95
C LEU A 40 8.15 -0.13 5.62
N TYR A 41 7.83 1.15 5.79
CA TYR A 41 8.67 2.09 6.53
C TYR A 41 8.87 1.63 7.97
N ILE A 42 7.78 1.30 8.69
CA ILE A 42 7.86 0.78 10.06
C ILE A 42 8.64 -0.53 10.12
N SER A 43 8.44 -1.44 9.16
CA SER A 43 9.21 -2.69 9.07
C SER A 43 10.70 -2.44 8.84
N LYS A 44 11.06 -1.39 8.09
CA LYS A 44 12.45 -0.99 7.80
C LYS A 44 13.13 -0.32 9.00
N THR A 45 12.45 0.62 9.65
CA THR A 45 13.03 1.44 10.73
C THR A 45 12.87 0.83 12.12
N GLY A 46 12.05 -0.22 12.23
CA GLY A 46 11.50 -0.67 13.50
C GLY A 46 10.33 0.21 13.94
N ALA A 47 9.45 -0.35 14.78
CA ALA A 47 8.49 0.45 15.53
C ALA A 47 9.28 1.21 16.61
N GLN A 48 9.31 2.54 16.49
CA GLN A 48 9.92 3.44 17.46
C GLN A 48 8.87 3.92 18.47
#